data_AF-R6RNQ5-F1
#
_entry.id   AF-R6RNQ5-F1
#
_cell.length_a   1.000
_cell.length_b   1.000
_cell.length_c   1.000
_cell.angle_alpha   90.00
_cell.angle_beta   90.00
_cell.angle_gamma   90.00
#
_symmetry.space_group_name_H-M   'P 1'
#
loop_
_entity.id
_entity.type
_entity.pdbx_description
1 polymer ?
#
loop_
_entity_poly.entity_id
_entity_poly.type
_entity_poly.pdbx_seq_one_letter_code
_entity_poly.pdbx_strand_id
1 'polypeptide(L)' 'MAIKSLSIRIDDEMLDKLHYVADYEARSANGQIIVLIRECIEKFEEKHGKIVLGDEPGNANSSKN' A
#
# COMPACT_ATOMS: atom_id res chain seq x y z
N MET A 1 -15.16 1.49 -0.94
CA MET A 1 -14.26 0.32 -0.93
C MET A 1 -13.98 -0.09 0.51
N ALA A 2 -13.88 -1.38 0.78
CA ALA A 2 -13.50 -1.85 2.11
C ALA A 2 -12.05 -1.45 2.41
N ILE A 3 -11.83 -0.78 3.55
CA ILE A 3 -10.47 -0.50 4.03
C ILE A 3 -9.90 -1.81 4.56
N LYS A 4 -8.76 -2.22 4.00
CA LYS A 4 -8.00 -3.40 4.46
C LYS A 4 -6.76 -2.92 5.19
N SER A 5 -6.37 -3.63 6.24
CA SER A 5 -5.07 -3.41 6.91
C SER A 5 -3.98 -4.22 6.22
N LEU A 6 -2.79 -3.65 6.12
CA LEU A 6 -1.59 -4.31 5.63
C LEU A 6 -0.52 -4.22 6.72
N SER A 7 0.03 -5.37 7.11
CA SER A 7 1.19 -5.43 8.01
C SER A 7 2.43 -5.73 7.19
N ILE A 8 3.49 -4.94 7.38
CA ILE A 8 4.76 -5.07 6.66
C ILE A 8 5.91 -5.23 7.65
N ARG A 9 6.96 -5.93 7.23
CA ARG A 9 8.22 -5.99 7.98
C ARG A 9 9.20 -5.01 7.34
N ILE A 10 9.77 -4.15 8.17
CA ILE A 10 10.74 -3.12 7.82
C ILE A 10 11.76 -3.07 8.95
N ASP A 11 13.03 -2.83 8.65
CA ASP A 11 14.04 -2.60 9.68
C ASP A 11 13.87 -1.21 10.32
N ASP A 12 14.43 -1.06 11.52
CA ASP A 12 14.27 0.15 12.33
C ASP A 12 14.83 1.39 11.62
N GLU A 13 15.98 1.28 10.96
CA GLU A 13 16.62 2.41 10.28
C GLU A 13 15.77 2.91 9.10
N MET A 14 15.20 1.99 8.32
CA MET A 14 14.27 2.34 7.25
C MET A 14 12.98 2.95 7.78
N LEU A 15 12.46 2.48 8.92
CA LEU A 15 11.28 3.07 9.54
C LEU A 15 11.55 4.51 9.99
N ASP A 16 12.68 4.77 10.64
CA ASP A 16 13.08 6.12 11.05
C ASP A 16 13.23 7.06 9.86
N LYS A 17 13.84 6.59 8.77
CA LYS A 17 13.95 7.35 7.51
C LYS A 17 12.58 7.64 6.90
N LEU A 18 11.66 6.67 6.93
CA LEU A 18 10.30 6.88 6.46
C LEU A 18 9.59 7.97 7.27
N HIS A 19 9.72 7.95 8.59
CA HIS A 19 9.16 8.99 9.46
C HIS A 19 9.74 10.37 9.15
N TYR A 20 11.05 10.48 8.99
CA TYR A 20 11.70 11.75 8.62
C TYR A 20 11.13 12.34 7.31
N VAL A 21 10.98 11.50 6.28
CA VAL A 21 10.42 11.93 4.99
C VAL A 21 8.93 12.26 5.11
N ALA A 22 8.17 11.48 5.86
CA ALA A 22 6.74 11.72 6.05
C ALA A 22 6.49 13.05 6.79
N ASP A 23 7.30 13.35 7.81
CA ASP A 23 7.22 14.61 8.56
C ASP A 23 7.53 15.81 7.65
N TYR A 24 8.55 15.70 6.80
CA TYR A 24 8.88 16.73 5.79
C TYR A 24 7.70 16.98 4.81
N GLU A 25 7.03 15.91 4.38
CA GLU A 25 5.87 15.97 3.49
C GLU A 25 4.56 16.35 4.19
N ALA A 26 4.60 16.62 5.51
CA ALA A 26 3.44 16.86 6.38
C ALA A 26 2.38 15.74 6.33
N ARG A 27 2.83 14.48 6.35
CA ARG A 27 1.99 13.26 6.34
C ARG A 27 2.39 12.30 7.45
N SER A 28 1.50 11.37 7.78
CA SER A 28 1.87 10.22 8.60
C SER A 28 2.67 9.20 7.77
N ALA A 29 3.46 8.36 8.43
CA ALA A 29 4.18 7.26 7.77
C ALA A 29 3.25 6.37 6.92
N ASN A 30 2.05 6.06 7.43
CA ASN A 30 1.05 5.32 6.66
C ASN A 30 0.58 6.09 5.42
N GLY A 31 0.30 7.39 5.56
CA GLY A 31 -0.06 8.24 4.42
C GLY A 31 1.03 8.27 3.36
N GLN A 32 2.29 8.38 3.78
CA GLN A 32 3.44 8.34 2.89
C GLN A 32 3.58 7.01 2.17
N ILE A 33 3.39 5.87 2.85
CA ILE A 33 3.40 4.54 2.24
C ILE A 33 2.34 4.43 1.14
N ILE A 34 1.12 4.92 1.38
CA ILE A 34 0.05 4.88 0.38
C ILE A 34 0.41 5.70 -0.86
N VAL A 35 1.04 6.87 -0.70
CA VAL A 35 1.51 7.69 -1.83
C VAL A 35 2.58 6.95 -2.62
N LEU A 36 3.60 6.40 -1.94
CA LEU A 36 4.68 5.64 -2.59
C LEU A 36 4.15 4.43 -3.37
N ILE A 37 3.17 3.71 -2.82
CA ILE A 37 2.53 2.58 -3.51
C ILE A 37 1.79 3.05 -4.76
N ARG A 38 1.04 4.16 -4.68
CA ARG A 38 0.31 4.72 -5.84
C ARG A 38 1.26 5.13 -6.95
N GLU A 39 2.33 5.85 -6.63
CA GLU A 39 3.35 6.24 -7.60
C GLU A 39 4.04 5.04 -8.23
N CYS A 40 4.29 3.99 -7.44
CA CYS A 40 4.88 2.75 -7.94
C CYS A 40 3.97 2.09 -8.98
N ILE A 41 2.66 2.00 -8.68
CA ILE A 41 1.66 1.45 -9.61
C ILE A 41 1.58 2.30 -10.88
N GLU A 42 1.48 3.62 -10.76
CA GLU A 42 1.39 4.53 -11.91
C GLU A 42 2.63 4.40 -12.83
N LYS A 43 3.83 4.43 -12.25
CA LYS A 43 5.10 4.25 -12.99
C LYS A 43 5.19 2.87 -13.66
N PHE A 44 4.60 1.85 -13.05
CA PHE A 44 4.54 0.52 -13.64
C PHE A 44 3.55 0.47 -14.81
N GLU A 45 2.35 1.03 -14.62
CA GLU A 45 1.30 1.07 -15.65
C GLU A 45 1.69 1.91 -16.87
N GLU A 46 2.43 3.00 -16.67
CA GLU A 46 2.98 3.80 -17.76
C GLU A 46 3.93 2.98 -18.66
N LYS A 47 4.71 2.07 -18.07
CA LYS A 47 5.73 1.27 -18.78
C LYS A 47 5.19 -0.03 -19.36
N HIS A 48 4.24 -0.67 -18.67
CA HIS A 48 3.78 -2.02 -18.99
C HIS A 48 2.32 -2.09 -19.43
N GLY A 49 1.60 -0.97 -19.39
CA GLY A 49 0.15 -0.93 -19.60
C GLY A 49 -0.63 -1.13 -18.29
N LYS A 50 -1.92 -0.82 -18.34
CA LYS A 50 -2.81 -0.85 -17.16
C LYS A 50 -2.91 -2.25 -16.54
N ILE A 51 -2.87 -2.30 -15.22
CA ILE A 51 -3.10 -3.53 -14.47
C ILE A 51 -4.61 -3.82 -14.50
N VAL A 52 -4.99 -4.96 -15.07
CA VAL A 52 -6.38 -5.43 -15.07
C VAL A 52 -6.51 -6.53 -14.03
N LEU A 53 -7.11 -6.21 -12.89
CA LEU A 53 -7.50 -7.19 -11.88
C LEU A 53 -8.94 -7.64 -12.18
N GLY A 54 -9.14 -8.94 -12.39
CA GLY A 54 -10.48 -9.51 -12.65
C GLY A 54 -11.42 -9.33 -11.46
N ASP A 55 -12.71 -9.08 -11.75
CA ASP A 55 -13.79 -8.95 -10.76
C ASP A 55 -13.71 -10.02 -9.66
N GLU A 56 -13.66 -9.59 -8.39
CA GLU A 56 -13.56 -10.48 -7.23
C GLU A 56 -14.77 -11.41 -7.11
N PRO A 57 -14.59 -12.75 -7.00
CA PRO A 57 -15.53 -13.59 -6.29
C PRO A 57 -14.92 -14.02 -4.95
N GLY A 58 -15.54 -13.60 -3.84
CA GLY A 58 -15.47 -14.36 -2.60
C GLY A 58 -14.69 -13.72 -1.44
N ASN A 59 -15.44 -13.00 -0.61
CA ASN A 59 -15.41 -13.23 0.83
C ASN A 59 -15.73 -14.73 1.10
N ALA A 60 -14.74 -15.59 0.96
CA ALA A 60 -14.75 -16.95 1.48
C ALA A 60 -13.87 -16.93 2.72
N ASN A 61 -14.49 -16.84 3.91
CA ASN A 61 -14.09 -17.51 5.17
C ASN A 61 -14.79 -16.85 6.37
N SER A 62 -16.04 -17.26 6.63
CA SER A 62 -16.67 -17.27 7.96
C SER A 62 -17.93 -18.16 7.93
N SER A 63 -17.72 -19.46 7.74
CA SER A 63 -18.67 -20.50 8.15
C SER A 63 -17.90 -21.81 8.32
N LYS A 64 -18.15 -22.51 9.44
CA LYS A 64 -17.40 -23.60 10.11
C LYS A 64 -16.45 -23.03 11.18
N ASN A 65 -16.68 -23.20 12.48
CA ASN A 65 -17.46 -24.19 13.23
C ASN A 65 -18.23 -23.52 14.37
#